data_AF-A0A1I7XSD8-F1
#
_entry.id   AF-A0A1I7XSD8-F1
#
_cell.length_a   1.000
_cell.length_b   1.000
_cell.length_c   1.000
_cell.angle_alpha   90.00
_cell.angle_beta   90.00
_cell.angle_gamma   90.00
#
_symmetry.space_group_name_H-M   'P 1'
#
loop_
_entity.id
_entity.type
_entity.pdbx_description
1 polymer ?
#
loop_
_entity_poly.entity_id
_entity_poly.type
_entity_poly.pdbx_seq_one_letter_code
_entity_poly.pdbx_strand_id
1 'polypeptide(L)'
;MVETLSDTSDQQRFDEMWLHLTPRGATVPYNVCFDPEGNVWVATKGGLFKFDGERRTTLWERKNMFPKKMAAFPQVVCYRNTIIYTCAEEQDKTTELRFFSLNGDTLREHFIDGLIISLVVSNSGEIFISKQPVGPESTIFKQNGYLVVMDKSGRFLRFSQEGDFIDQLAEIDAYLANGFCIKGNAALMALSGVVLDQDKRTICDDWLEWINLDGSSWKKPRENKKTHT
;
A
#
# COMPACT_ATOMS: atom_id res chain seq x y z
N MET A 1 -23.38 26.79 0.78
CA MET A 1 -22.55 27.59 1.70
C MET A 1 -21.25 27.85 0.96
N VAL A 2 -20.94 29.10 0.62
CA VAL A 2 -19.66 29.44 -0.02
C VAL A 2 -18.65 29.52 1.11
N GLU A 3 -17.68 28.61 1.13
CA GLU A 3 -16.59 28.66 2.10
C GLU A 3 -15.86 30.00 1.98
N THR A 4 -15.61 30.64 3.12
CA THR A 4 -14.84 31.88 3.20
C THR A 4 -13.42 31.62 2.72
N LEU A 5 -12.91 32.45 1.81
CA LEU A 5 -11.54 32.36 1.31
C LEU A 5 -10.55 32.39 2.48
N SER A 6 -9.63 31.43 2.48
CA SER A 6 -8.59 31.34 3.50
C SER A 6 -7.60 32.50 3.38
N ASP A 7 -7.47 33.26 4.46
CA ASP A 7 -6.62 34.44 4.62
C ASP A 7 -5.11 34.09 4.63
N THR A 8 -4.76 32.80 4.63
CA THR A 8 -3.39 32.32 4.85
C THR A 8 -2.64 31.91 3.58
N SER A 9 -3.29 31.86 2.41
CA SER A 9 -2.75 31.07 1.29
C SER A 9 -2.23 31.84 0.06
N ASP A 10 -2.87 32.90 -0.46
CA ASP A 10 -2.80 33.03 -1.94
C ASP A 10 -1.96 34.16 -2.57
N GLN A 11 -1.30 35.07 -1.84
CA GLN A 11 -0.50 36.14 -2.49
C GLN A 11 0.86 36.53 -1.89
N GLN A 12 1.18 36.19 -0.64
CA GLN A 12 2.23 36.94 0.09
C GLN A 12 3.64 36.32 0.11
N ARG A 13 3.88 35.13 -0.47
CA ARG A 13 5.17 34.42 -0.30
C ARG A 13 5.83 33.91 -1.58
N PHE A 14 5.46 34.46 -2.75
CA PHE A 14 6.08 34.08 -4.03
C PHE A 14 7.60 34.18 -4.00
N ASP A 15 8.12 35.25 -3.40
CA ASP A 15 9.57 35.51 -3.31
C ASP A 15 10.29 34.54 -2.36
N GLU A 16 9.55 33.90 -1.45
CA GLU A 16 10.08 32.93 -0.48
C GLU A 16 9.90 31.47 -0.94
N MET A 17 9.05 31.23 -1.94
CA MET A 17 8.83 29.90 -2.49
C MET A 17 10.13 29.38 -3.08
N TRP A 18 10.57 28.20 -2.62
CA TRP A 18 11.68 27.52 -3.26
C TRP A 18 11.35 27.26 -4.74
N LEU A 19 10.18 26.68 -5.05
CA LEU A 19 9.75 26.45 -6.42
C LEU A 19 8.23 26.52 -6.57
N HIS A 20 7.74 27.35 -7.48
CA HIS A 20 6.32 27.42 -7.79
C HIS A 20 5.90 26.33 -8.81
N LEU A 21 5.16 25.33 -8.35
CA LEU A 21 4.80 24.15 -9.15
C LEU A 21 3.62 24.35 -10.11
N THR A 22 2.59 25.11 -9.72
CA THR A 22 1.37 25.29 -10.54
C THR A 22 1.61 25.82 -11.96
N PRO A 23 2.40 26.89 -12.20
CA PRO A 23 2.71 27.36 -13.56
C PRO A 23 3.46 26.34 -14.42
N ARG A 24 4.07 25.33 -13.80
CA ARG A 24 4.79 24.25 -14.47
C ARG A 24 3.89 23.05 -14.78
N GLY A 25 2.63 23.06 -14.35
CA GLY A 25 1.67 21.96 -14.53
C GLY A 25 1.76 20.86 -13.47
N ALA A 26 2.72 20.94 -12.55
CA ALA A 26 2.90 20.02 -11.41
C ALA A 26 1.86 20.29 -10.31
N THR A 27 0.59 20.12 -10.66
CA THR A 27 -0.56 20.50 -9.83
C THR A 27 -0.95 19.40 -8.85
N VAL A 28 -1.28 19.80 -7.62
CA VAL A 28 -1.64 18.91 -6.51
C VAL A 28 -0.52 17.89 -6.21
N PRO A 29 0.63 18.37 -5.68
CA PRO A 29 1.73 17.49 -5.30
C PRO A 29 1.40 16.67 -4.06
N TYR A 30 1.82 15.41 -4.04
CA TYR A 30 1.59 14.48 -2.92
C TYR A 30 2.88 13.91 -2.33
N ASN A 31 3.91 13.72 -3.17
CA ASN A 31 5.14 13.09 -2.73
C ASN A 31 6.35 13.62 -3.49
N VAL A 32 7.51 13.57 -2.86
CA VAL A 32 8.76 14.14 -3.38
C VAL A 32 9.94 13.27 -2.93
N CYS A 33 10.94 13.12 -3.78
CA CYS A 33 12.24 12.53 -3.40
C CYS A 33 13.40 13.20 -4.13
N PHE A 34 14.59 13.12 -3.54
CA PHE A 34 15.83 13.45 -4.23
C PHE A 34 16.37 12.22 -4.95
N ASP A 35 17.00 12.43 -6.11
CA ASP A 35 17.87 11.44 -6.73
C ASP A 35 19.34 11.64 -6.32
N PRO A 36 20.26 10.68 -6.62
CA PRO A 36 21.67 10.79 -6.24
C PRO A 36 22.42 11.96 -6.87
N GLU A 37 21.87 12.58 -7.91
CA GLU A 37 22.44 13.75 -8.59
C GLU A 37 21.98 15.07 -7.95
N GLY A 38 21.12 14.99 -6.91
CA GLY A 38 20.57 16.16 -6.22
C GLY A 38 19.34 16.76 -6.91
N ASN A 39 18.80 16.12 -7.94
CA ASN A 39 17.57 16.59 -8.57
C ASN A 39 16.35 16.17 -7.74
N VAL A 40 15.28 16.94 -7.85
CA VAL A 40 14.03 16.74 -7.11
C VAL A 40 12.96 16.17 -8.02
N TRP A 41 12.44 15.01 -7.65
CA TRP A 41 11.31 14.37 -8.32
C TRP A 41 10.03 14.60 -7.52
N VAL A 42 8.95 15.02 -8.18
CA VAL A 42 7.67 15.36 -7.55
C VAL A 42 6.53 14.59 -8.21
N ALA A 43 5.86 13.74 -7.43
CA ALA A 43 4.63 13.07 -7.83
C ALA A 43 3.42 13.95 -7.53
N THR A 44 2.61 14.18 -8.55
CA THR A 44 1.46 15.09 -8.50
C THR A 44 0.27 14.47 -9.25
N LYS A 45 -0.95 15.00 -9.08
CA LYS A 45 -2.07 14.62 -9.96
C LYS A 45 -1.85 15.09 -11.39
N GLY A 46 -1.08 16.17 -11.58
CA GLY A 46 -0.61 16.65 -12.88
C GLY A 46 0.45 15.75 -13.55
N GLY A 47 0.89 14.68 -12.88
CA GLY A 47 1.92 13.76 -13.36
C GLY A 47 3.20 13.77 -12.54
N LEU A 48 4.30 13.30 -13.13
CA LEU A 48 5.62 13.20 -12.49
C LEU A 48 6.57 14.23 -13.10
N PHE A 49 7.27 14.98 -12.26
CA PHE A 49 8.16 16.06 -12.69
C PHE A 49 9.53 15.91 -12.03
N LYS A 50 10.60 16.20 -12.78
CA LYS A 50 11.98 16.30 -12.30
C LYS A 50 12.45 17.75 -12.39
N PHE A 51 13.02 18.28 -11.32
CA PHE A 51 13.57 19.62 -11.23
C PHE A 51 15.04 19.59 -10.82
N ASP A 52 15.81 20.53 -11.34
CA ASP A 52 17.17 20.80 -10.87
C ASP A 52 17.10 21.30 -9.42
N GLY A 53 17.82 20.67 -8.49
CA GLY A 53 17.79 21.00 -7.06
C GLY A 53 18.40 22.36 -6.70
N GLU A 54 19.24 22.92 -7.57
CA GLU A 54 19.87 24.22 -7.33
C GLU A 54 19.18 25.33 -8.14
N ARG A 55 19.06 25.11 -9.46
CA ARG A 55 18.54 26.07 -10.43
C ARG A 55 17.02 26.09 -10.48
N ARG A 56 16.37 25.04 -9.95
CA ARG A 56 14.90 24.93 -9.84
C ARG A 56 14.19 25.02 -11.19
N THR A 57 14.90 24.61 -12.24
CA THR A 57 14.39 24.48 -13.61
C THR A 57 13.81 23.09 -13.82
N THR A 58 12.77 22.97 -14.63
CA THR A 58 12.23 21.65 -15.04
C THR A 58 13.24 20.96 -15.93
N LEU A 59 13.66 19.76 -15.55
CA LEU A 59 14.57 18.92 -16.32
C LEU A 59 13.82 17.87 -17.15
N TRP A 60 12.72 17.35 -16.60
CA TRP A 60 11.90 16.34 -17.25
C TRP A 60 10.47 16.36 -16.69
N GLU A 61 9.50 15.96 -17.51
CA GLU A 61 8.11 15.86 -17.10
C GLU A 61 7.38 14.74 -17.85
N ARG A 62 6.52 14.02 -17.12
CA ARG A 62 5.44 13.21 -17.66
C ARG A 62 4.13 13.82 -17.19
N LYS A 63 3.49 14.57 -18.07
CA LYS A 63 2.23 15.26 -17.78
C LYS A 63 1.05 14.29 -17.83
N ASN A 64 0.10 14.51 -16.92
CA ASN A 64 -1.25 14.01 -17.01
C ASN A 64 -2.18 15.16 -17.40
N MET A 65 -2.95 14.97 -18.47
CA MET A 65 -3.88 15.96 -19.00
C MET A 65 -5.19 16.04 -18.20
N PHE A 66 -5.46 15.07 -17.34
CA PHE A 66 -6.72 14.97 -16.58
C PHE A 66 -6.47 14.84 -15.07
N PRO A 67 -5.84 15.82 -14.40
CA PRO A 67 -5.50 15.73 -12.98
C PRO A 67 -6.73 15.55 -12.07
N LYS A 68 -7.91 16.04 -12.49
CA LYS A 68 -9.17 15.88 -11.76
C LYS A 68 -9.69 14.44 -11.74
N LYS A 69 -9.21 13.58 -12.63
CA LYS A 69 -9.58 12.15 -12.69
C LYS A 69 -8.63 11.26 -11.88
N MET A 70 -7.50 11.80 -11.41
CA MET A 70 -6.53 11.00 -10.67
C MET A 70 -6.96 10.79 -9.24
N ALA A 71 -6.73 9.58 -8.75
CA ALA A 71 -6.77 9.26 -7.34
C ALA A 71 -5.77 10.12 -6.56
N ALA A 72 -6.02 10.26 -5.26
CA ALA A 72 -5.06 10.87 -4.36
C ALA A 72 -3.81 9.99 -4.18
N PHE A 73 -2.75 10.59 -3.61
CA PHE A 73 -1.53 9.89 -3.18
C PHE A 73 -0.66 9.23 -4.26
N PRO A 74 -0.42 9.84 -5.45
CA PRO A 74 0.68 9.39 -6.29
C PRO A 74 2.00 9.46 -5.51
N GLN A 75 2.79 8.39 -5.55
CA GLN A 75 4.05 8.27 -4.80
C GLN A 75 5.25 8.41 -5.72
N VAL A 76 6.37 8.91 -5.21
CA VAL A 76 7.66 8.84 -5.88
C VAL A 76 8.78 8.53 -4.89
N VAL A 77 9.52 7.44 -5.15
CA VAL A 77 10.66 7.06 -4.33
C VAL A 77 11.87 6.82 -5.22
N CYS A 78 13.00 7.41 -4.87
CA CYS A 78 14.27 7.08 -5.48
C CYS A 78 14.94 5.95 -4.69
N TYR A 79 15.34 4.89 -5.38
CA TYR A 79 16.19 3.86 -4.82
C TYR A 79 17.37 3.61 -5.77
N ARG A 80 18.57 3.96 -5.30
CA ARG A 80 19.81 3.98 -6.11
C ARG A 80 19.59 4.85 -7.36
N ASN A 81 19.66 4.27 -8.55
CA ASN A 81 19.54 5.00 -9.82
C ASN A 81 18.17 4.78 -10.49
N THR A 82 17.16 4.40 -9.71
CA THR A 82 15.82 4.10 -10.20
C THR A 82 14.79 4.95 -9.48
N ILE A 83 13.89 5.58 -10.24
CA ILE A 83 12.72 6.26 -9.73
C ILE A 83 11.53 5.33 -9.80
N ILE A 84 10.88 5.11 -8.67
CA ILE A 84 9.68 4.30 -8.53
C ILE A 84 8.52 5.25 -8.34
N TYR A 85 7.54 5.19 -9.22
CA TYR A 85 6.42 6.11 -9.26
C TYR A 85 5.11 5.35 -9.28
N THR A 86 4.13 5.81 -8.50
CA THR A 86 2.76 5.30 -8.57
C THR A 86 1.76 6.38 -8.92
N CYS A 87 0.77 6.03 -9.74
CA CYS A 87 -0.41 6.85 -9.95
C CYS A 87 -1.61 6.00 -10.38
N ALA A 88 -2.82 6.49 -10.14
CA ALA A 88 -4.03 5.78 -10.51
C ALA A 88 -5.10 6.77 -10.99
N GLU A 89 -5.88 6.38 -11.99
CA GLU A 89 -7.18 7.01 -12.23
C GLU A 89 -8.20 6.53 -11.20
N GLU A 90 -8.99 7.45 -10.65
CA GLU A 90 -9.87 7.18 -9.51
C GLU A 90 -10.99 6.19 -9.87
N GLN A 91 -11.50 6.24 -11.10
CA GLN A 91 -12.58 5.37 -11.56
C GLN A 91 -12.10 3.95 -11.88
N ASP A 92 -10.87 3.83 -12.38
CA ASP A 92 -10.30 2.54 -12.83
C ASP A 92 -9.87 1.66 -11.65
N LYS A 93 -9.69 2.28 -10.46
CA LYS A 93 -9.25 1.62 -9.21
C LYS A 93 -8.00 0.75 -9.37
N THR A 94 -7.18 1.03 -10.38
CA THR A 94 -5.95 0.32 -10.67
C THR A 94 -4.79 1.30 -10.59
N THR A 95 -3.78 0.96 -9.80
CA THR A 95 -2.56 1.76 -9.68
C THR A 95 -1.51 1.31 -10.68
N GLU A 96 -1.05 2.24 -11.50
CA GLU A 96 0.18 2.11 -12.27
C GLU A 96 1.38 2.20 -11.32
N LEU A 97 2.24 1.19 -11.34
CA LEU A 97 3.56 1.19 -10.71
C LEU A 97 4.62 1.22 -11.81
N ARG A 98 5.36 2.32 -11.91
CA ARG A 98 6.34 2.57 -12.95
C ARG A 98 7.74 2.72 -12.37
N PHE A 99 8.72 2.26 -13.13
CA PHE A 99 10.13 2.37 -12.82
C PHE A 99 10.80 3.17 -13.93
N PHE A 100 11.51 4.25 -13.57
CA PHE A 100 12.22 5.11 -14.51
C PHE A 100 13.72 5.14 -14.21
N SER A 101 14.52 5.35 -15.26
CA SER A 101 15.91 5.79 -15.12
C SER A 101 15.95 7.21 -14.53
N LEU A 102 17.12 7.66 -14.08
CA LEU A 102 17.31 9.06 -13.66
C LEU A 102 17.11 10.07 -14.80
N ASN A 103 17.14 9.63 -16.06
CA ASN A 103 16.86 10.48 -17.23
C ASN A 103 15.37 10.51 -17.60
N GLY A 104 14.53 9.73 -16.92
CA GLY A 104 13.09 9.63 -17.19
C GLY A 104 12.70 8.59 -18.23
N ASP A 105 13.62 7.71 -18.64
CA ASP A 105 13.29 6.58 -19.51
C ASP A 105 12.50 5.54 -18.74
N THR A 106 11.39 5.05 -19.29
CA THR A 106 10.62 3.96 -18.67
C THR A 106 11.43 2.66 -18.72
N LEU A 107 11.78 2.14 -17.56
CA LEU A 107 12.44 0.84 -17.42
C LEU A 107 11.41 -0.29 -17.35
N ARG A 108 10.35 -0.12 -16.54
CA ARG A 108 9.28 -1.10 -16.32
C ARG A 108 7.96 -0.42 -15.95
N GLU A 109 6.86 -1.10 -16.24
CA GLU A 109 5.50 -0.70 -15.89
C GLU A 109 4.72 -1.93 -15.43
N HIS A 110 3.98 -1.77 -14.33
CA HIS A 110 3.12 -2.78 -13.74
C HIS A 110 1.80 -2.14 -13.33
N PHE A 111 0.76 -2.95 -13.23
CA PHE A 111 -0.56 -2.53 -12.78
C PHE A 111 -0.92 -3.32 -11.53
N ILE A 112 -1.35 -2.61 -10.50
CA ILE A 112 -1.72 -3.15 -9.20
C ILE A 112 -3.19 -2.83 -8.99
N ASP A 113 -4.02 -3.85 -8.83
CA ASP A 113 -5.42 -3.65 -8.45
C ASP A 113 -5.52 -2.94 -7.09
N GLY A 114 -6.46 -2.01 -6.98
CA GLY A 114 -6.60 -1.11 -5.85
C GLY A 114 -5.74 0.16 -5.95
N LEU A 115 -6.10 1.14 -5.14
CA LEU A 115 -5.40 2.43 -5.07
C LEU A 115 -4.27 2.35 -4.05
N ILE A 116 -3.03 2.68 -4.41
CA ILE A 116 -1.91 2.75 -3.45
C ILE A 116 -1.97 4.09 -2.71
N ILE A 117 -1.74 4.06 -1.39
CA ILE A 117 -1.68 5.27 -0.55
C ILE A 117 -0.26 5.61 -0.11
N SER A 118 0.63 4.61 -0.01
CA SER A 118 2.03 4.83 0.36
C SER A 118 2.93 3.73 -0.22
N LEU A 119 4.15 4.12 -0.56
CA LEU A 119 5.21 3.23 -1.04
C LEU A 119 6.52 3.68 -0.39
N VAL A 120 7.25 2.74 0.20
CA VAL A 120 8.61 2.98 0.73
C VAL A 120 9.54 1.86 0.29
N VAL A 121 10.83 2.17 0.18
CA VAL A 121 11.87 1.21 -0.19
C VAL A 121 12.91 1.18 0.91
N SER A 122 13.27 -0.01 1.39
CA SER A 122 14.33 -0.17 2.39
C SER A 122 15.71 0.03 1.79
N ASN A 123 16.72 0.16 2.63
CA ASN A 123 18.12 0.24 2.20
C ASN A 123 18.61 -1.01 1.46
N SER A 124 17.99 -2.17 1.73
CA SER A 124 18.23 -3.45 1.01
C SER A 124 17.49 -3.51 -0.33
N GLY A 125 16.54 -2.61 -0.59
CA GLY A 125 15.76 -2.54 -1.83
C GLY A 125 14.41 -3.25 -1.77
N GLU A 126 13.95 -3.59 -0.57
CA GLU A 126 12.63 -4.19 -0.37
C GLU A 126 11.57 -3.10 -0.44
N ILE A 127 10.51 -3.35 -1.22
CA ILE A 127 9.42 -2.39 -1.42
C ILE A 127 8.25 -2.76 -0.51
N PHE A 128 7.80 -1.80 0.29
CA PHE A 128 6.60 -1.90 1.12
C PHE A 128 5.54 -0.96 0.57
N ILE A 129 4.32 -1.48 0.39
CA ILE A 129 3.20 -0.76 -0.22
C ILE A 129 1.98 -0.92 0.66
N SER A 130 1.26 0.18 0.92
CA SER A 130 -0.09 0.13 1.46
C SER A 130 -1.11 0.57 0.42
N LYS A 131 -2.27 -0.09 0.43
CA LYS A 131 -3.40 0.23 -0.46
C LYS A 131 -4.51 0.90 0.33
N GLN A 132 -5.31 1.70 -0.38
CA GLN A 132 -6.56 2.22 0.13
C GLN A 132 -7.48 1.02 0.39
N PRO A 133 -8.04 0.92 1.60
CA PRO A 133 -9.07 -0.06 1.89
C PRO A 133 -10.23 0.05 0.91
N VAL A 134 -10.64 -1.07 0.31
CA VAL A 134 -11.88 -1.16 -0.48
C VAL A 134 -12.77 -2.20 0.19
N GLY A 135 -13.51 -1.79 1.21
CA GLY A 135 -14.20 -2.75 2.08
C GLY A 135 -13.21 -3.65 2.86
N PRO A 136 -13.66 -4.74 3.50
CA PRO A 136 -12.92 -5.38 4.58
C PRO A 136 -11.78 -6.32 4.10
N GLU A 137 -10.63 -5.73 3.77
CA GLU A 137 -9.23 -6.09 4.14
C GLU A 137 -8.61 -7.49 3.86
N SER A 138 -7.34 -7.52 3.42
CA SER A 138 -6.42 -8.67 3.47
C SER A 138 -5.02 -8.22 3.93
N THR A 139 -4.37 -9.03 4.77
CA THR A 139 -3.09 -8.68 5.42
C THR A 139 -1.94 -9.55 4.87
N ILE A 140 -0.82 -8.91 4.56
CA ILE A 140 0.37 -9.56 3.98
C ILE A 140 1.55 -9.41 4.95
N PHE A 141 2.24 -10.50 5.24
CA PHE A 141 3.43 -10.53 6.08
C PHE A 141 4.61 -11.19 5.36
N LYS A 142 5.84 -10.69 5.57
CA LYS A 142 7.07 -11.23 4.97
C LYS A 142 7.98 -11.81 6.04
N GLN A 143 8.48 -13.03 5.83
CA GLN A 143 9.45 -13.67 6.71
C GLN A 143 10.42 -14.55 5.89
N ASN A 144 11.72 -14.46 6.15
CA ASN A 144 12.77 -15.42 5.74
C ASN A 144 12.57 -16.12 4.38
N GLY A 145 12.52 -15.36 3.27
CA GLY A 145 12.49 -15.99 1.95
C GLY A 145 11.10 -16.32 1.40
N TYR A 146 10.02 -16.04 2.12
CA TYR A 146 8.66 -16.33 1.68
C TYR A 146 7.66 -15.25 2.15
N LEU A 147 6.49 -15.22 1.49
CA LEU A 147 5.35 -14.39 1.85
C LEU A 147 4.32 -15.25 2.57
N VAL A 148 3.69 -14.70 3.61
CA VAL A 148 2.52 -15.33 4.24
C VAL A 148 1.35 -14.37 4.10
N VAL A 149 0.28 -14.87 3.48
CA VAL A 149 -0.97 -14.16 3.28
C VAL A 149 -2.04 -14.80 4.14
N MET A 150 -2.75 -13.98 4.92
CA MET A 150 -3.97 -14.41 5.59
C MET A 150 -5.16 -13.78 4.86
N ASP A 151 -5.97 -14.63 4.22
CA ASP A 151 -7.20 -14.19 3.55
C ASP A 151 -8.39 -14.24 4.52
N LYS A 152 -9.53 -13.63 4.15
CA LYS A 152 -10.75 -13.64 4.98
C LYS A 152 -11.40 -15.03 5.15
N SER A 153 -10.92 -16.08 4.46
CA SER A 153 -11.36 -17.46 4.71
C SER A 153 -10.68 -18.10 5.93
N GLY A 154 -9.73 -17.38 6.54
CA GLY A 154 -8.99 -17.80 7.73
C GLY A 154 -7.73 -18.61 7.41
N ARG A 155 -7.37 -18.77 6.13
CA ARG A 155 -6.21 -19.57 5.72
C ARG A 155 -4.94 -18.73 5.74
N PHE A 156 -3.88 -19.30 6.30
CA PHE A 156 -2.52 -18.79 6.21
C PHE A 156 -1.85 -19.48 5.04
N LEU A 157 -1.61 -18.75 3.96
CA LEU A 157 -1.05 -19.27 2.72
C LEU A 157 0.38 -18.78 2.57
N ARG A 158 1.30 -19.70 2.30
CA ARG A 158 2.70 -19.39 2.04
C ARG A 158 2.96 -19.33 0.54
N PHE A 159 3.66 -18.29 0.13
CA PHE A 159 4.12 -18.11 -1.23
C PHE A 159 5.63 -17.92 -1.26
N SER A 160 6.28 -18.32 -2.35
CA SER A 160 7.68 -17.98 -2.59
C SER A 160 7.84 -16.46 -2.77
N GLN A 161 9.08 -15.98 -2.80
CA GLN A 161 9.35 -14.57 -3.13
C GLN A 161 8.97 -14.23 -4.58
N GLU A 162 8.92 -15.25 -5.43
CA GLU A 162 8.50 -15.22 -6.82
C GLU A 162 6.97 -15.26 -6.96
N GLY A 163 6.24 -15.51 -5.87
CA GLY A 163 4.77 -15.50 -5.82
C GLY A 163 4.11 -16.85 -6.12
N ASP A 164 4.89 -17.91 -6.25
CA ASP A 164 4.36 -19.27 -6.39
C ASP A 164 3.73 -19.71 -5.07
N PHE A 165 2.52 -20.28 -5.13
CA PHE A 165 1.93 -20.91 -3.96
C PHE A 165 2.81 -22.09 -3.52
N ILE A 166 3.23 -22.09 -2.25
CA ILE A 166 4.02 -23.17 -1.66
C ILE A 166 3.09 -24.13 -0.95
N ASP A 167 2.38 -23.67 0.09
CA ASP A 167 1.48 -24.48 0.91
C ASP A 167 0.58 -23.62 1.83
N GLN A 168 -0.36 -24.29 2.50
CA GLN A 168 -1.16 -23.71 3.57
C GLN A 168 -0.50 -24.03 4.92
N LEU A 169 -0.21 -22.99 5.69
CA LEU A 169 0.49 -23.08 6.98
C LEU A 169 -0.46 -23.30 8.16
N ALA A 170 -1.69 -22.79 8.10
CA ALA A 170 -2.68 -22.91 9.14
C ALA A 170 -4.06 -22.46 8.64
N GLU A 171 -5.10 -22.73 9.42
CA GLU A 171 -6.46 -22.29 9.11
C GLU A 171 -7.26 -21.96 10.37
N ILE A 172 -7.97 -20.84 10.36
CA ILE A 172 -8.93 -20.48 11.40
C ILE A 172 -10.34 -20.32 10.81
N ASP A 173 -11.31 -19.99 11.65
CA ASP A 173 -12.64 -19.62 11.18
C ASP A 173 -12.59 -18.36 10.31
N ALA A 174 -13.39 -18.36 9.25
CA ALA A 174 -13.47 -17.24 8.31
C ALA A 174 -13.90 -15.95 9.03
N TYR A 175 -13.36 -14.82 8.59
CA TYR A 175 -13.62 -13.47 9.12
C TYR A 175 -13.22 -13.23 10.59
N LEU A 176 -12.63 -14.22 11.27
CA LEU A 176 -12.28 -14.10 12.69
C LEU A 176 -11.04 -13.22 12.92
N ALA A 177 -10.02 -13.35 12.06
CA ALA A 177 -8.80 -12.56 12.15
C ALA A 177 -8.80 -11.32 11.24
N ASN A 178 -8.22 -10.25 11.77
CA ASN A 178 -8.08 -8.96 11.10
C ASN A 178 -6.63 -8.62 10.72
N GLY A 179 -5.65 -9.25 11.38
CA GLY A 179 -4.24 -9.12 11.05
C GLY A 179 -3.38 -10.09 11.86
N PHE A 180 -2.11 -10.22 11.53
CA PHE A 180 -1.18 -11.09 12.27
C PHE A 180 0.28 -10.65 12.11
N CYS A 181 1.14 -11.14 13.01
CA CYS A 181 2.60 -11.13 12.85
C CYS A 181 3.17 -12.51 13.15
N ILE A 182 4.35 -12.85 12.60
CA ILE A 182 4.97 -14.18 12.82
C ILE A 182 6.18 -14.06 13.74
N LYS A 183 6.27 -14.97 14.73
CA LYS A 183 7.45 -15.19 15.57
C LYS A 183 7.79 -16.68 15.62
N GLY A 184 8.94 -17.05 15.08
CA GLY A 184 9.32 -18.46 14.94
C GLY A 184 8.35 -19.20 14.01
N ASN A 185 7.72 -20.26 14.54
CA ASN A 185 6.73 -21.12 13.87
C ASN A 185 5.27 -20.74 14.22
N ALA A 186 5.00 -19.53 14.71
CA ALA A 186 3.64 -19.18 15.13
C ALA A 186 3.27 -17.78 14.66
N ALA A 187 2.00 -17.61 14.30
CA ALA A 187 1.39 -16.33 14.02
C ALA A 187 0.63 -15.84 15.25
N LEU A 188 0.91 -14.63 15.73
CA LEU A 188 0.07 -13.91 16.67
C LEU A 188 -0.96 -13.13 15.86
N MET A 189 -2.24 -13.44 16.06
CA MET A 189 -3.35 -12.86 15.32
C MET A 189 -4.06 -11.83 16.18
N ALA A 190 -4.53 -10.75 15.54
CA ALA A 190 -5.55 -9.86 16.10
C ALA A 190 -6.92 -10.33 15.61
N LEU A 191 -7.77 -10.71 16.56
CA LEU A 191 -9.08 -11.31 16.33
C LEU A 191 -10.18 -10.38 16.82
N SER A 192 -11.31 -10.41 16.11
CA SER A 192 -12.54 -9.74 16.53
C SER A 192 -13.70 -10.69 16.27
N GLY A 193 -14.57 -10.89 17.26
CA GLY A 193 -15.63 -11.87 17.12
C GLY A 193 -16.70 -11.76 18.17
N VAL A 194 -17.76 -12.54 17.95
CA VAL A 194 -18.83 -12.70 18.93
C VAL A 194 -18.49 -13.91 19.80
N VAL A 195 -18.23 -13.66 21.09
CA VAL A 195 -17.83 -14.67 22.08
C VAL A 195 -18.83 -14.73 23.24
N LEU A 196 -18.64 -15.68 24.15
CA LEU A 196 -19.41 -15.77 25.40
C LEU A 196 -18.57 -15.23 26.56
N ASP A 197 -19.12 -14.31 27.34
CA ASP A 197 -18.53 -13.87 28.59
C ASP A 197 -18.63 -14.95 29.69
N GLN A 198 -18.11 -14.66 30.90
CA GLN A 198 -18.11 -15.60 32.03
C GLN A 198 -19.54 -16.02 32.46
N ASP A 199 -20.54 -15.20 32.17
CA ASP A 199 -21.96 -15.43 32.47
C ASP A 199 -22.71 -16.11 31.30
N LYS A 200 -21.99 -16.54 30.25
CA LYS A 200 -22.53 -17.13 29.01
C LYS A 200 -23.41 -16.17 28.20
N ARG A 201 -23.15 -14.87 28.26
CA ARG A 201 -23.81 -13.88 27.41
C ARG A 201 -22.97 -13.61 26.17
N THR A 202 -23.66 -13.42 25.06
CA THR A 202 -23.05 -13.06 23.78
C THR A 202 -22.52 -11.63 23.82
N ILE A 203 -21.21 -11.47 23.66
CA ILE A 203 -20.52 -10.16 23.59
C ILE A 203 -19.69 -10.06 22.30
N CYS A 204 -19.46 -8.85 21.81
CA CYS A 204 -18.40 -8.59 20.83
C CYS A 204 -17.11 -8.36 21.60
N ASP A 205 -16.04 -9.07 21.23
CA ASP A 205 -14.75 -8.97 21.88
C ASP A 205 -13.61 -8.96 20.86
N ASP A 206 -12.48 -8.39 21.27
CA ASP A 206 -11.26 -8.22 20.50
C ASP A 206 -10.08 -8.77 21.30
N TRP A 207 -9.36 -9.74 20.75
CA TRP A 207 -8.26 -10.38 21.48
C TRP A 207 -7.08 -10.73 20.57
N LEU A 208 -5.95 -11.03 21.21
CA LEU A 208 -4.76 -11.55 20.53
C LEU A 208 -4.61 -13.04 20.84
N GLU A 209 -4.36 -13.84 19.82
CA GLU A 209 -4.19 -15.29 19.99
C GLU A 209 -3.16 -15.88 19.02
N TRP A 210 -2.43 -16.89 19.49
CA TRP A 210 -1.40 -17.56 18.71
C TRP A 210 -1.97 -18.78 17.96
N ILE A 211 -1.52 -18.98 16.73
CA ILE A 211 -1.67 -20.23 15.99
C ILE A 211 -0.31 -20.71 15.47
N ASN A 212 -0.06 -22.02 15.57
CA ASN A 212 1.13 -22.63 14.98
C ASN A 212 1.00 -22.73 13.46
N LEU A 213 2.09 -22.50 12.74
CA LEU A 213 2.17 -22.53 11.27
C LEU A 213 2.66 -23.90 10.76
N ASP A 214 2.08 -24.97 11.32
CA ASP A 214 2.44 -26.37 11.10
C ASP A 214 1.30 -27.21 10.49
N GLY A 215 0.28 -26.55 9.93
CA GLY A 215 -0.95 -27.14 9.43
C GLY A 215 -2.11 -27.11 10.43
N SER A 216 -1.93 -26.49 11.61
CA SER A 216 -2.97 -26.32 12.63
C SER A 216 -4.27 -25.73 12.06
N SER A 217 -5.41 -26.24 12.53
CA SER A 217 -6.74 -25.76 12.13
C SER A 217 -7.67 -25.55 13.33
N TRP A 218 -8.34 -24.40 13.39
CA TRP A 218 -9.43 -24.14 14.34
C TRP A 218 -10.80 -24.46 13.77
N LYS A 219 -10.88 -24.84 12.49
CA LYS A 219 -12.13 -25.36 11.94
C LYS A 219 -12.46 -26.64 12.68
N LYS A 220 -13.63 -26.66 13.33
CA LYS A 220 -14.16 -27.88 13.93
C LYS A 220 -14.13 -29.00 12.88
N PRO A 221 -13.64 -30.21 13.20
CA PRO A 221 -13.77 -31.34 12.30
C PRO A 221 -15.24 -31.50 11.93
N ARG A 222 -15.59 -31.26 10.66
CA ARG A 222 -16.88 -31.71 10.12
C ARG A 222 -16.78 -33.22 9.87
N GLU A 223 -16.61 -34.00 10.93
CA GLU A 223 -16.73 -35.45 10.85
C GLU A 223 -18.17 -35.89 11.17
N ASN A 224 -18.79 -36.48 10.16
CA ASN A 224 -19.81 -37.52 10.24
C ASN A 224 -21.21 -37.18 10.77
N LYS A 225 -21.95 -36.32 10.04
CA LYS A 225 -23.43 -36.42 9.94
C LYS A 225 -23.93 -36.34 8.49
N LYS A 226 -23.29 -37.09 7.59
CA LYS A 226 -23.88 -37.56 6.32
C LYS A 226 -23.92 -39.09 6.27
N THR A 227 -24.33 -39.70 7.36
CA THR A 227 -24.85 -41.08 7.41
C THR A 227 -25.97 -41.07 8.45
N HIS A 228 -27.19 -41.32 7.97
CA HIS A 228 -28.49 -41.26 8.68
C HIS A 228 -29.13 -39.88 8.77
N THR A 229 -29.72 -39.45 7.64
CA THR A 229 -31.19 -39.39 7.47
C THR A 229 -31.49 -39.29 5.99
#